data_AF-A0A2E3RCL8-F1
#
_entry.id   AF-A0A2E3RCL8-F1
#
_cell.length_a   1.000
_cell.length_b   1.000
_cell.length_c   1.000
_cell.angle_alpha   90.00
_cell.angle_beta   90.00
_cell.angle_gamma   90.00
#
_symmetry.space_group_name_H-M   'P 1'
#
loop_
_entity.id
_entity.type
_entity.pdbx_description
1 polymer ?
#
loop_
_entity_poly.entity_id
_entity_poly.type
_entity_poly.pdbx_seq_one_letter_code
_entity_poly.pdbx_strand_id
1 'polypeptide(L)' 'MMKSLGRFLQIGGLILLPLAMFMELSGQLGRRGVAELLLMLVAGAVAFMLGRFIEGYAR' A
#
# COMPACT_ATOMS: atom_id res chain seq x y z
N MET A 1 2.52 4.99 -20.87
CA MET A 1 3.32 4.33 -19.81
C MET A 1 3.01 4.86 -18.41
N MET A 2 3.00 6.18 -18.20
CA MET A 2 2.76 6.81 -16.89
C MET A 2 1.38 6.48 -16.26
N LYS A 3 0.30 6.36 -17.07
CA LYS A 3 -1.02 5.88 -16.59
C LYS A 3 -0.96 4.47 -16.00
N SER A 4 -0.19 3.56 -16.61
CA SER A 4 -0.06 2.18 -16.12
C SER A 4 0.70 2.13 -14.80
N LEU A 5 1.77 2.93 -14.68
CA LEU A 5 2.55 3.06 -13.46
C LEU A 5 1.70 3.59 -12.29
N GLY A 6 0.90 4.64 -12.53
CA GLY A 6 -0.01 5.19 -11.52
C GLY A 6 -1.06 4.17 -11.05
N ARG A 7 -1.59 3.36 -11.98
CA ARG A 7 -2.53 2.29 -11.65
C ARG A 7 -1.88 1.14 -10.87
N PHE A 8 -0.66 0.76 -11.23
CA PHE A 8 0.10 -0.26 -10.51
C PHE A 8 0.36 0.15 -9.05
N LEU A 9 0.77 1.40 -8.82
CA LEU A 9 0.97 1.96 -7.47
C LEU A 9 -0.31 1.97 -6.64
N GLN A 10 -1.45 2.31 -7.26
CA GLN A 10 -2.76 2.25 -6.60
C GLN A 10 -3.14 0.82 -6.20
N ILE A 11 -3.00 -0.15 -7.12
CA ILE A 11 -3.31 -1.55 -6.83
C ILE A 11 -2.38 -2.09 -5.72
N GLY A 12 -1.07 -1.80 -5.82
CA GLY A 12 -0.10 -2.17 -4.80
C GLY A 12 -0.43 -1.58 -3.43
N GLY A 13 -0.74 -0.28 -3.36
CA GLY A 13 -1.13 0.38 -2.11
C GLY A 13 -2.43 -0.18 -1.51
N LEU A 14 -3.40 -0.57 -2.35
CA LEU A 14 -4.67 -1.16 -1.91
C LEU A 14 -4.49 -2.58 -1.33
N ILE A 15 -3.62 -3.39 -1.95
CA ILE A 15 -3.34 -4.78 -1.55
C ILE A 15 -2.43 -4.86 -0.32
N LEU A 16 -1.60 -3.84 -0.09
CA LEU A 16 -0.60 -3.83 0.98
C LEU A 16 -1.23 -4.06 2.37
N LEU A 17 -2.39 -3.46 2.65
CA LEU A 17 -3.09 -3.59 3.92
C LEU A 17 -3.67 -4.99 4.18
N PRO A 18 -4.47 -5.58 3.26
CA PRO A 18 -4.89 -6.97 3.36
C PRO A 18 -3.73 -7.94 3.54
N LEU A 19 -2.62 -7.70 2.84
CA LEU A 19 -1.41 -8.51 2.97
C LEU A 19 -0.79 -8.36 4.37
N ALA A 20 -0.67 -7.13 4.88
CA ALA A 20 -0.19 -6.85 6.22
C ALA A 20 -1.05 -7.56 7.29
N MET A 21 -2.37 -7.48 7.16
CA MET A 21 -3.31 -8.19 8.04
C MET A 21 -3.13 -9.71 7.98
N PHE A 22 -2.90 -10.27 6.80
CA PHE A 22 -2.61 -11.70 6.65
C PHE A 22 -1.30 -12.09 7.35
N MET A 23 -0.26 -11.26 7.26
CA MET A 23 1.00 -11.46 7.97
C MET A 23 0.84 -11.37 9.50
N GLU A 24 -0.05 -10.49 9.98
CA GLU A 24 -0.37 -10.39 11.42
C GLU A 24 -1.04 -11.67 11.91
N LEU A 25 -2.07 -12.12 11.18
CA LEU A 25 -2.86 -13.29 11.54
C LEU A 25 -2.05 -14.59 11.47
N SER A 26 -1.05 -14.65 10.59
CA SER A 26 -0.12 -15.78 10.47
C SER A 26 1.03 -15.72 11.50
N GLY A 27 1.07 -14.69 12.35
CA GLY A 27 2.10 -14.50 13.38
C GLY A 27 3.47 -14.14 12.81
N GLN A 28 3.54 -13.67 11.55
CA GLN A 28 4.77 -13.22 10.91
C GLN A 28 5.18 -11.80 11.32
N LEU A 29 4.20 -10.97 11.65
CA LEU A 29 4.41 -9.68 12.30
C LEU A 29 4.64 -9.93 13.79
N GLY A 30 5.81 -9.56 14.29
CA GLY A 30 6.28 -9.96 15.63
C GLY A 30 5.56 -9.26 16.78
N ARG A 31 6.25 -9.09 17.93
CA ARG A 31 5.67 -8.49 19.16
C ARG A 31 5.17 -7.03 19.02
N ARG A 32 5.40 -6.38 17.87
CA ARG A 32 4.97 -5.00 17.55
C ARG A 32 4.00 -4.95 16.36
N GLY A 33 3.25 -6.02 16.12
CA GLY A 33 2.37 -6.18 14.96
C GLY A 33 1.47 -4.98 14.66
N VAL A 34 0.80 -4.41 15.66
CA VAL A 34 -0.04 -3.21 15.49
C VAL A 34 0.74 -2.00 14.97
N ALA A 35 1.95 -1.74 15.47
CA ALA A 35 2.76 -0.61 15.00
C ALA A 35 3.25 -0.84 13.56
N GLU A 36 3.59 -2.07 13.21
CA GLU A 36 3.98 -2.46 11.85
C GLU A 36 2.80 -2.37 10.88
N LEU A 37 1.60 -2.77 11.30
CA LEU A 37 0.35 -2.59 10.55
C LEU A 37 0.07 -1.11 10.26
N LEU A 38 0.24 -0.22 11.26
CA LEU A 38 0.06 1.22 11.08
C LEU A 38 1.08 1.80 10.09
N LEU A 39 2.33 1.34 10.12
CA LEU A 39 3.34 1.75 9.14
C LEU A 39 2.96 1.29 7.73
N MET A 40 2.49 0.04 7.57
CA MET A 40 2.05 -0.51 6.29
C MET A 40 0.80 0.21 5.77
N LEU A 41 -0.14 0.58 6.65
CA LEU A 41 -1.29 1.42 6.32
C LEU A 41 -0.85 2.76 5.71
N VAL A 42 0.03 3.48 6.41
CA VAL A 42 0.52 4.78 5.95
C VAL A 42 1.29 4.65 4.64
N ALA A 43 2.17 3.65 4.52
CA ALA A 43 2.91 3.39 3.29
C ALA A 43 1.98 3.10 2.10
N GLY A 44 0.96 2.26 2.31
CA GLY A 44 -0.03 1.91 1.28
C GLY A 44 -0.87 3.11 0.85
N ALA A 45 -1.32 3.92 1.81
CA ALA A 45 -2.06 5.14 1.55
C ALA A 45 -1.23 6.15 0.74
N VAL A 46 0.05 6.35 1.10
CA VAL A 46 0.97 7.24 0.37
C VAL A 46 1.21 6.71 -1.04
N ALA A 47 1.49 5.41 -1.21
CA ALA A 47 1.69 4.79 -2.53
C ALA A 47 0.45 4.95 -3.41
N PHE A 48 -0.75 4.76 -2.85
CA PHE A 48 -2.01 4.96 -3.56
C PHE A 48 -2.19 6.41 -4.01
N MET A 49 -1.96 7.37 -3.10
CA MET A 49 -2.05 8.81 -3.41
C MET A 49 -1.05 9.23 -4.48
N LEU A 50 0.20 8.77 -4.40
CA LEU A 50 1.21 9.01 -5.44
C LEU A 50 0.79 8.43 -6.79
N GLY A 51 0.24 7.21 -6.79
CA GLY A 51 -0.31 6.59 -7.99
C GLY A 51 -1.43 7.42 -8.62
N ARG A 52 -2.32 8.00 -7.80
CA ARG A 52 -3.38 8.93 -8.25
C ARG A 52 -2.81 10.21 -8.85
N PHE A 53 -1.80 10.82 -8.21
CA PHE A 53 -1.12 12.00 -8.74
C PHE A 53 -0.49 11.72 -10.10
N ILE A 54 0.26 10.61 -10.22
CA ILE A 54 0.93 10.22 -11.47
C ILE A 54 -0.08 9.94 -12.59
N GLU A 55 -1.17 9.23 -12.29
CA GLU A 55 -2.25 9.01 -13.27
C GLU A 55 -2.94 10.32 -13.67
N GLY A 56 -3.08 11.26 -12.74
CA GLY A 56 -3.66 12.59 -12.96
C GLY A 56 -2.80 13.49 -13.86
N TYR A 57 -1.48 13.52 -13.66
CA TYR A 57 -0.55 14.27 -14.54
C TYR A 57 -0.43 13.68 -15.94
N ALA A 58 -0.69 12.38 -16.08
CA ALA A 58 -0.65 11.71 -17.38
C ALA A 58 -1.96 11.87 -18.18
N ARG A 59 -2.95 12.56 -17.62
CA ARG A 59 -4.26 12.80 -18.24
C ARG A 59 -4.22 14.01 -19.16
#